data_AF-K1SCT7-F1
#
_entry.id   AF-K1SCT7-F1
#
_cell.length_a   1.000
_cell.length_b   1.000
_cell.length_c   1.000
_cell.angle_alpha   90.00
_cell.angle_beta   90.00
_cell.angle_gamma   90.00
#
_symmetry.space_group_name_H-M   'P 1'
#
loop_
_entity.id
_entity.type
_entity.pdbx_description
1 polymer ?
#
loop_
_entity_poly.entity_id
_entity_poly.type
_entity_poly.pdbx_seq_one_letter_code
_entity_poly.pdbx_strand_id
1 'polypeptide(L)'
;MTGDFHENEIDEYGWNNGISDYPTLFDGTDMVCYEESIRSTVEQYTGNLMSYFYKQRNPGIKEKVISAIPSIEIRNGELMGCTTVVLKEPLADEEMEDLQDYLHGQFSDGWGEGFEQQEIQTDDGVLYVHFGEAEPFYFEVEQMQPAEPLKEQLPPHRPKMKLVGQ
;
A
#
# COMPACT_ATOMS: atom_id res chain seq x y z
N MET A 1 -10.42 -5.06 9.04
CA MET A 1 -11.48 -4.11 8.67
C MET A 1 -12.42 -4.86 7.73
N THR A 2 -13.73 -4.86 7.98
CA THR A 2 -14.74 -5.45 7.07
C THR A 2 -15.73 -4.37 6.69
N GLY A 3 -15.88 -4.14 5.39
CA GLY A 3 -16.91 -3.27 4.82
C GLY A 3 -17.93 -4.13 4.08
N ASP A 4 -19.21 -3.89 4.33
CA ASP A 4 -20.31 -4.55 3.63
C ASP A 4 -20.70 -3.72 2.39
N PHE A 5 -20.73 -4.35 1.22
CA PHE A 5 -21.17 -3.74 -0.04
C PHE A 5 -22.47 -4.40 -0.51
N HIS A 6 -23.40 -3.59 -1.05
CA HIS A 6 -24.70 -4.05 -1.54
C HIS A 6 -24.66 -4.40 -3.05
N GLU A 7 -25.48 -5.38 -3.43
CA GLU A 7 -25.50 -5.96 -4.78
C GLU A 7 -26.22 -5.08 -5.83
N ASN A 8 -25.56 -4.92 -6.98
CA ASN A 8 -26.12 -4.69 -8.32
C ASN A 8 -26.90 -3.37 -8.58
N GLU A 9 -26.18 -2.31 -8.96
CA GLU A 9 -26.76 -1.26 -9.82
C GLU A 9 -26.51 -1.61 -11.29
N ILE A 10 -27.57 -1.96 -12.01
CA ILE A 10 -27.56 -2.16 -13.47
C ILE A 10 -27.89 -0.81 -14.10
N ASP A 11 -27.06 -0.35 -15.04
CA ASP A 11 -27.32 0.94 -15.70
C ASP A 11 -28.47 0.87 -16.73
N GLU A 12 -28.92 2.04 -17.18
CA GLU A 12 -30.05 2.23 -18.09
C GLU A 12 -29.83 1.61 -19.49
N TYR A 13 -28.61 1.21 -19.83
CA TYR A 13 -28.27 0.58 -21.12
C TYR A 13 -28.16 -0.95 -21.02
N GLY A 14 -28.49 -1.54 -19.87
CA GLY A 14 -28.41 -2.98 -19.66
C GLY A 14 -26.97 -3.49 -19.63
N TRP A 15 -26.00 -2.61 -19.38
CA TRP A 15 -24.62 -3.00 -19.12
C TRP A 15 -24.51 -3.47 -17.67
N ASN A 16 -24.49 -4.80 -17.50
CA ASN A 16 -23.85 -5.40 -16.34
C ASN A 16 -22.37 -5.52 -16.72
N ASN A 17 -21.44 -5.00 -15.92
CA ASN A 17 -20.00 -4.96 -16.26
C ASN A 17 -19.36 -6.36 -16.50
N GLY A 18 -20.14 -7.45 -16.54
CA GLY A 18 -19.64 -8.82 -16.74
C GLY A 18 -18.74 -9.27 -15.59
N ILE A 19 -18.82 -8.54 -14.51
CA ILE A 19 -17.82 -8.43 -13.48
C ILE A 19 -18.51 -9.01 -12.26
N SER A 20 -18.12 -10.23 -11.94
CA SER A 20 -18.29 -10.76 -10.60
C SER A 20 -17.31 -9.99 -9.69
N ASP A 21 -17.45 -8.65 -9.56
CA ASP A 21 -16.54 -7.80 -8.75
C ASP A 21 -16.92 -7.89 -7.27
N TYR A 22 -16.95 -9.11 -6.75
CA TYR A 22 -16.33 -9.27 -5.45
C TYR A 22 -14.82 -9.23 -5.70
N PRO A 23 -14.04 -8.36 -5.01
CA PRO A 23 -12.60 -8.48 -5.04
C PRO A 23 -12.28 -9.94 -4.69
N THR A 24 -11.68 -10.66 -5.65
CA THR A 24 -11.22 -12.00 -5.36
C THR A 24 -10.10 -11.85 -4.35
N LEU A 25 -10.34 -12.32 -3.12
CA LEU A 25 -9.33 -12.29 -2.09
C LEU A 25 -8.24 -13.26 -2.50
N PHE A 26 -7.10 -12.73 -2.96
CA PHE A 26 -5.92 -13.55 -3.22
C PHE A 26 -5.27 -13.84 -1.88
N ASP A 27 -5.12 -15.12 -1.56
CA ASP A 27 -4.33 -15.56 -0.43
C ASP A 27 -2.90 -15.91 -0.87
N GLY A 28 -2.08 -16.39 0.08
CA GLY A 28 -0.71 -16.79 -0.21
C GLY A 28 -0.63 -17.90 -1.26
N THR A 29 -1.61 -18.80 -1.34
CA THR A 29 -1.66 -19.88 -2.32
C THR A 29 -1.85 -19.32 -3.73
N ASP A 30 -2.78 -18.38 -3.89
CA ASP A 30 -3.04 -17.71 -5.17
C ASP A 30 -1.83 -16.90 -5.64
N MET A 31 -1.08 -16.33 -4.69
CA MET A 31 0.11 -15.52 -4.98
C MET A 31 1.33 -16.33 -5.44
N VAL A 32 1.35 -17.65 -5.25
CA VAL A 32 2.52 -18.49 -5.64
C VAL A 32 2.85 -18.36 -7.13
N CYS A 33 1.86 -18.26 -8.00
CA CYS A 33 2.13 -18.13 -9.45
C CYS A 33 2.77 -16.78 -9.85
N TYR A 34 2.84 -15.82 -8.92
CA TYR A 34 3.49 -14.53 -9.09
C TYR A 34 4.82 -14.41 -8.33
N GLU A 35 5.36 -15.50 -7.77
CA GLU A 35 6.57 -15.49 -6.94
C GLU A 35 7.71 -14.67 -7.56
N GLU A 36 8.08 -14.93 -8.82
CA GLU A 36 9.20 -14.23 -9.47
C GLU A 36 8.97 -12.72 -9.57
N SER A 37 7.76 -12.32 -9.97
CA SER A 37 7.38 -10.90 -10.09
C SER A 37 7.40 -10.21 -8.73
N ILE A 38 6.78 -10.83 -7.72
CA ILE A 38 6.73 -10.30 -6.36
C ILE A 38 8.15 -10.23 -5.77
N ARG A 39 8.97 -11.27 -5.98
CA ARG A 39 10.36 -11.31 -5.49
C ARG A 39 11.16 -10.17 -6.07
N SER A 40 11.10 -9.98 -7.39
CA SER A 40 11.78 -8.89 -8.07
C SER A 40 11.33 -7.52 -7.54
N THR A 41 10.04 -7.34 -7.30
CA THR A 41 9.50 -6.09 -6.73
C THR A 41 9.99 -5.87 -5.30
N VAL A 42 9.91 -6.89 -4.44
CA VAL A 42 10.39 -6.80 -3.06
C VAL A 42 11.88 -6.46 -3.03
N GLU A 43 12.71 -7.14 -3.83
CA GLU A 43 14.15 -6.87 -3.90
C GLU A 43 14.48 -5.46 -4.41
N GLN A 44 13.65 -4.90 -5.31
CA GLN A 44 13.84 -3.55 -5.84
C GLN A 44 13.42 -2.46 -4.86
N TYR A 45 12.28 -2.65 -4.17
CA TYR A 45 11.65 -1.60 -3.37
C TYR A 45 11.95 -1.69 -1.88
N THR A 46 12.41 -2.85 -1.40
CA THR A 46 12.79 -3.01 0.01
C THR A 46 14.28 -2.87 0.20
N GLY A 47 14.69 -2.64 1.45
CA GLY A 47 16.07 -2.54 1.85
C GLY A 47 16.25 -3.01 3.29
N ASN A 48 17.43 -2.74 3.87
CA ASN A 48 17.64 -3.06 5.27
C ASN A 48 16.77 -2.16 6.16
N LEU A 49 15.75 -2.74 6.80
CA LEU A 49 14.82 -2.03 7.68
C LEU A 49 15.53 -1.40 8.88
N MET A 50 16.68 -1.93 9.29
CA MET A 50 17.48 -1.31 10.35
C MET A 50 17.98 0.09 10.01
N SER A 51 17.90 0.53 8.75
CA SER A 51 18.15 1.92 8.34
C SER A 51 17.14 2.89 8.95
N TYR A 52 15.90 2.44 9.14
CA TYR A 52 14.78 3.24 9.68
C TYR A 52 14.58 3.03 11.19
N PHE A 53 15.16 1.96 11.76
CA PHE A 53 15.11 1.73 13.19
C PHE A 53 15.87 2.82 13.97
N TYR A 54 15.16 3.56 14.83
CA TYR A 54 15.75 4.66 15.60
C TYR A 54 16.30 4.19 16.95
N LYS A 55 17.48 4.67 17.32
CA LYS A 55 18.17 4.26 18.56
C LYS A 55 17.33 4.54 19.81
N GLN A 56 16.51 5.58 19.80
CA GLN A 56 15.68 5.97 20.93
C GLN A 56 14.55 4.98 21.20
N ARG A 57 14.16 4.14 20.22
CA ARG A 57 13.19 3.05 20.42
C ARG A 57 13.78 2.05 21.41
N ASN A 58 14.94 1.53 21.03
CA ASN A 58 15.65 0.53 21.78
C ASN A 58 17.14 0.55 21.39
N PRO A 59 18.01 1.09 22.26
CA PRO A 59 19.43 1.17 21.97
C PRO A 59 20.08 -0.21 21.80
N GLY A 60 19.59 -1.22 22.52
CA GLY A 60 20.10 -2.59 22.46
C GLY A 60 19.88 -3.21 21.09
N ILE A 61 18.64 -3.15 20.56
CA ILE A 61 18.33 -3.61 19.20
C ILE A 61 19.22 -2.90 18.17
N LYS A 62 19.37 -1.58 18.26
CA LYS A 62 20.17 -0.81 17.28
C LYS A 62 21.65 -1.20 17.28
N GLU A 63 22.19 -1.66 18.41
CA GLU A 63 23.58 -2.09 18.54
C GLU A 63 23.78 -3.57 18.16
N LYS A 64 22.78 -4.41 18.42
CA LYS A 64 22.85 -5.86 18.27
C LYS A 64 22.39 -6.37 16.91
N VAL A 65 21.45 -5.70 16.24
CA VAL A 65 20.93 -6.13 14.93
C VAL A 65 21.78 -5.52 13.81
N ILE A 66 22.39 -6.39 13.00
CA ILE A 66 23.21 -6.00 11.85
C ILE A 66 22.31 -5.64 10.66
N SER A 67 21.31 -6.47 10.39
CA SER A 67 20.37 -6.25 9.29
C SER A 67 19.03 -6.94 9.53
N ALA A 68 17.98 -6.36 8.97
CA ALA A 68 16.66 -6.98 8.84
C ALA A 68 16.22 -6.76 7.39
N ILE A 69 16.33 -7.82 6.57
CA ILE A 69 16.13 -7.75 5.12
C ILE A 69 14.83 -8.46 4.76
N PRO A 70 13.81 -7.73 4.25
CA PRO A 70 12.58 -8.32 3.75
C PRO A 70 12.81 -9.16 2.49
N SER A 71 11.99 -10.16 2.30
CA SER A 71 12.01 -11.14 1.21
C SER A 71 10.68 -11.90 1.17
N ILE A 72 10.58 -12.88 0.28
CA ILE A 72 9.45 -13.81 0.24
C ILE A 72 9.94 -15.26 0.21
N GLU A 73 9.10 -16.15 0.73
CA GLU A 73 9.32 -17.59 0.71
C GLU A 73 8.00 -18.33 0.50
N ILE A 74 8.07 -19.53 -0.09
CA ILE A 74 6.91 -20.42 -0.16
C ILE A 74 6.98 -21.38 1.02
N ARG A 75 5.96 -21.38 1.87
CA ARG A 75 5.79 -22.33 2.98
C ARG A 75 4.44 -23.00 2.87
N ASN A 76 4.43 -24.33 2.91
CA ASN A 76 3.21 -25.14 2.82
C ASN A 76 2.33 -24.84 1.59
N GLY A 77 2.92 -24.39 0.48
CA GLY A 77 2.18 -24.05 -0.74
C GLY A 77 1.64 -22.62 -0.77
N GLU A 78 1.95 -21.80 0.23
CA GLU A 78 1.57 -20.39 0.30
C GLU A 78 2.80 -19.50 0.17
N LEU A 79 2.70 -18.43 -0.63
CA LEU A 79 3.67 -17.36 -0.66
C LEU A 79 3.52 -16.48 0.59
N MET A 80 4.60 -16.35 1.35
CA MET A 80 4.64 -15.57 2.58
C MET A 80 5.73 -14.50 2.53
N GLY A 81 5.48 -13.36 3.18
CA GLY A 81 6.52 -12.40 3.51
C GLY A 81 7.48 -12.97 4.56
N CYS A 82 8.78 -12.75 4.38
CA CYS A 82 9.81 -13.24 5.29
C CYS A 82 10.88 -12.16 5.50
N THR A 83 11.33 -11.98 6.75
CA THR A 83 12.43 -11.07 7.07
C THR A 83 13.60 -11.85 7.63
N THR A 84 14.75 -11.77 6.96
CA THR A 84 15.99 -12.35 7.48
C THR A 84 16.69 -11.33 8.39
N VAL A 85 16.76 -11.66 9.68
CA VAL A 85 17.42 -10.84 10.69
C VAL A 85 18.80 -11.43 11.01
N VAL A 86 19.85 -10.61 10.90
CA VAL A 86 21.23 -10.98 11.25
C VAL A 86 21.61 -10.24 12.51
N LEU A 87 22.03 -10.99 13.53
CA LEU A 87 22.40 -10.47 14.85
C LEU A 87 23.90 -10.56 15.06
N LYS A 88 24.47 -9.56 15.74
CA LYS A 88 25.83 -9.57 16.27
C LYS A 88 25.90 -10.41 17.55
N GLU A 89 24.84 -10.36 18.36
CA GLU A 89 24.68 -11.10 19.61
C GLU A 89 23.19 -11.35 19.88
N PRO A 90 22.83 -12.33 20.73
CA PRO A 90 21.43 -12.63 21.03
C PRO A 90 20.67 -11.43 21.61
N LEU A 91 19.41 -11.31 21.22
CA LEU A 91 18.48 -10.38 21.82
C LEU A 91 17.92 -10.97 23.13
N ALA A 92 17.72 -10.12 24.13
CA ALA A 92 16.87 -10.44 25.27
C ALA A 92 15.40 -10.56 24.82
N ASP A 93 14.56 -11.22 25.61
CA ASP A 93 13.15 -11.46 25.24
C ASP A 93 12.40 -10.15 24.95
N GLU A 94 12.60 -9.11 25.77
CA GLU A 94 12.01 -7.77 25.57
C GLU A 94 12.52 -7.09 24.28
N GLU A 95 13.78 -7.32 23.91
CA GLU A 95 14.35 -6.79 22.66
C GLU A 95 13.82 -7.55 21.44
N MET A 96 13.55 -8.86 21.57
CA MET A 96 12.94 -9.65 20.51
C MET A 96 11.49 -9.21 20.26
N GLU A 97 10.70 -9.03 21.33
CA GLU A 97 9.31 -8.56 21.24
C GLU A 97 9.24 -7.18 20.57
N ASP A 98 10.06 -6.22 21.01
CA ASP A 98 10.08 -4.88 20.41
C ASP A 98 10.58 -4.87 18.95
N LEU A 99 11.51 -5.77 18.59
CA LEU A 99 11.89 -5.94 17.18
C LEU A 99 10.73 -6.51 16.35
N GLN A 100 9.98 -7.47 16.89
CA GLN A 100 8.81 -8.03 16.23
C GLN A 100 7.72 -6.97 16.04
N ASP A 101 7.42 -6.18 17.06
CA ASP A 101 6.48 -5.06 16.98
C ASP A 101 6.91 -4.03 15.95
N TYR A 102 8.21 -3.72 15.88
CA TYR A 102 8.76 -2.84 14.86
C TYR A 102 8.51 -3.41 13.45
N LEU A 103 8.86 -4.67 13.22
CA LEU A 103 8.67 -5.33 11.93
C LEU A 103 7.19 -5.42 11.55
N HIS A 104 6.32 -5.77 12.50
CA HIS A 104 4.87 -5.76 12.31
C HIS A 104 4.36 -4.38 11.87
N GLY A 105 4.85 -3.31 12.50
CA GLY A 105 4.57 -1.94 12.07
C GLY A 105 4.97 -1.71 10.62
N GLN A 106 6.21 -2.02 10.25
CA GLN A 106 6.70 -1.83 8.87
C GLN A 106 5.91 -2.60 7.81
N PHE A 107 5.27 -3.71 8.16
CA PHE A 107 4.44 -4.49 7.23
C PHE A 107 2.95 -4.17 7.31
N SER A 108 2.51 -3.44 8.34
CA SER A 108 1.11 -3.06 8.53
C SER A 108 0.68 -1.93 7.61
N ASP A 109 1.62 -1.09 7.16
CA ASP A 109 1.32 0.12 6.39
C ASP A 109 0.89 -0.21 4.93
N GLY A 110 1.11 -1.46 4.50
CA GLY A 110 0.58 -2.00 3.25
C GLY A 110 1.12 -1.34 1.98
N TRP A 111 0.57 -1.76 0.85
CA TRP A 111 0.92 -1.19 -0.46
C TRP A 111 0.05 0.05 -0.72
N GLY A 112 0.65 1.24 -0.78
CA GLY A 112 -0.07 2.49 -1.07
C GLY A 112 0.09 3.60 -0.03
N GLU A 113 0.71 3.34 1.12
CA GLU A 113 1.03 4.40 2.10
C GLU A 113 1.87 5.53 1.46
N GLY A 114 2.80 5.16 0.58
CA GLY A 114 3.59 6.14 -0.18
C GLY A 114 2.72 7.06 -1.06
N PHE A 115 1.53 6.63 -1.49
CA PHE A 115 0.57 7.43 -2.25
C PHE A 115 -0.06 8.53 -1.39
N GLU A 116 -0.36 8.24 -0.12
CA GLU A 116 -0.80 9.26 0.85
C GLU A 116 0.29 10.30 1.10
N GLN A 117 1.55 9.89 1.00
CA GLN A 117 2.71 10.72 1.30
C GLN A 117 3.33 11.38 0.06
N GLN A 118 2.77 11.22 -1.14
CA GLN A 118 3.27 11.91 -2.34
C GLN A 118 2.65 13.30 -2.52
N GLU A 119 3.50 14.27 -2.86
CA GLU A 119 3.08 15.59 -3.28
C GLU A 119 2.29 15.54 -4.61
N ILE A 120 1.03 15.95 -4.58
CA ILE A 120 0.25 16.16 -5.80
C ILE A 120 0.38 17.63 -6.18
N GLN A 121 1.19 17.89 -7.19
CA GLN A 121 1.38 19.23 -7.75
C GLN A 121 0.08 19.70 -8.43
N THR A 122 -0.45 20.83 -7.97
CA THR A 122 -1.58 21.55 -8.57
C THR A 122 -1.11 22.92 -9.05
N ASP A 123 -1.92 23.60 -9.87
CA ASP A 123 -1.60 24.96 -10.34
C ASP A 123 -1.52 25.98 -9.19
N ASP A 124 -2.21 25.71 -8.09
CA ASP A 124 -2.36 26.63 -6.95
C ASP A 124 -1.56 26.19 -5.71
N GLY A 125 -0.76 25.11 -5.79
CA GLY A 125 0.06 24.61 -4.68
C GLY A 125 0.26 23.09 -4.69
N VAL A 126 0.68 22.55 -3.54
CA VAL A 126 0.89 21.12 -3.33
C VAL A 126 -0.23 20.56 -2.46
N LEU A 127 -0.89 19.49 -2.92
CA LEU A 127 -1.86 18.73 -2.13
C LEU A 127 -1.18 17.51 -1.51
N TYR A 128 -1.42 17.29 -0.23
CA TYR A 128 -1.12 16.05 0.49
C TYR A 128 -2.44 15.37 0.84
N VAL A 129 -2.55 14.07 0.59
CA VAL A 129 -3.81 13.32 0.78
C VAL A 129 -3.61 12.34 1.92
N HIS A 130 -4.38 12.48 2.99
CA HIS A 130 -4.33 11.58 4.14
C HIS A 130 -5.67 10.85 4.26
N PHE A 131 -5.65 9.51 4.26
CA PHE A 131 -6.87 8.72 4.40
C PHE A 131 -7.12 8.25 5.84
N GLY A 132 -6.22 8.61 6.78
CA GLY A 132 -6.37 8.31 8.20
C GLY A 132 -7.14 9.39 8.97
N GLU A 133 -8.33 9.07 9.45
CA GLU A 133 -8.84 9.35 10.81
C GLU A 133 -10.31 8.95 10.85
N ALA A 134 -10.60 7.94 11.69
CA ALA A 134 -11.84 7.44 12.33
C ALA A 134 -13.27 7.73 11.80
N GLU A 135 -13.48 8.63 10.86
CA GLU A 135 -14.77 8.96 10.27
C GLU A 135 -14.93 8.21 8.93
N PRO A 136 -16.09 7.61 8.66
CA PRO A 136 -16.36 7.03 7.36
C PRO A 136 -16.37 8.14 6.31
N PHE A 137 -15.37 8.13 5.42
CA PHE A 137 -15.39 8.91 4.19
C PHE A 137 -15.78 8.00 3.02
N TYR A 138 -16.48 8.55 2.05
CA TYR A 138 -16.90 7.87 0.83
C TYR A 138 -16.49 8.70 -0.38
N PHE A 139 -16.11 8.03 -1.46
CA PHE A 139 -15.85 8.68 -2.74
C PHE A 139 -17.10 8.56 -3.62
N GLU A 140 -17.53 9.67 -4.19
CA GLU A 140 -18.46 9.66 -5.31
C GLU A 140 -17.66 9.88 -6.59
N VAL A 141 -17.75 8.93 -7.52
CA VAL A 141 -17.22 9.11 -8.87
C VAL A 141 -18.22 10.00 -9.61
N GLU A 142 -17.93 11.29 -9.75
CA GLU A 142 -18.65 12.11 -10.70
C GLU A 142 -18.41 11.54 -12.10
N GLN A 143 -19.47 11.06 -12.74
CA GLN A 143 -19.45 10.71 -14.15
C GLN A 143 -19.05 11.96 -14.92
N MET A 144 -17.85 11.94 -15.50
CA MET A 144 -17.41 12.99 -16.39
C MET A 144 -18.43 13.04 -17.53
N GLN A 145 -19.27 14.09 -17.54
CA GLN A 145 -20.21 14.34 -18.63
C GLN A 145 -19.44 14.16 -19.94
N PRO A 146 -19.89 13.31 -20.87
CA PRO A 146 -19.19 13.11 -22.12
C PRO A 146 -18.95 14.50 -22.71
N ALA A 147 -17.68 14.88 -22.84
CA ALA A 147 -17.35 16.13 -23.49
C ALA A 147 -18.05 16.11 -24.85
N GLU A 148 -18.81 17.17 -25.14
CA GLU A 148 -19.37 17.40 -26.48
C GLU A 148 -18.28 17.07 -27.52
N PRO A 149 -18.63 16.38 -28.62
CA PRO A 149 -17.65 15.79 -29.52
C PRO A 149 -16.62 16.84 -29.95
N LEU A 150 -15.42 16.73 -29.40
CA LEU A 150 -14.35 17.67 -29.69
C LEU A 150 -14.05 17.62 -31.19
N LYS A 151 -14.17 18.77 -31.83
CA LYS A 151 -13.23 19.15 -32.89
C LYS A 151 -11.81 18.97 -32.31
N GLU A 152 -11.02 18.10 -32.94
CA GLU A 152 -9.60 17.82 -32.68
C GLU A 152 -9.18 17.99 -31.20
N GLN A 153 -9.23 16.89 -30.43
CA GLN A 153 -8.72 16.88 -29.06
C GLN A 153 -7.20 17.09 -29.07
N LEU A 154 -6.77 18.26 -28.59
CA LEU A 154 -5.46 18.42 -27.98
C LEU A 154 -5.26 17.35 -26.90
N PRO A 155 -4.01 16.93 -26.61
CA PRO A 155 -3.72 15.88 -25.63
C PRO A 155 -4.52 16.09 -24.35
N PRO A 156 -5.04 15.00 -23.73
CA PRO A 156 -5.96 15.08 -22.61
C PRO A 156 -5.41 16.03 -21.56
N HIS A 157 -6.09 17.17 -21.39
CA HIS A 157 -5.68 18.18 -20.44
C HIS A 157 -6.01 17.64 -19.05
N ARG A 158 -4.97 17.37 -18.25
CA ARG A 158 -5.14 17.03 -16.84
C ARG A 158 -6.03 18.09 -16.18
N PRO A 159 -7.18 17.73 -15.59
CA PRO A 159 -8.06 18.71 -14.97
C PRO A 159 -7.29 19.49 -13.90
N LYS A 160 -7.40 20.82 -13.96
CA LYS A 160 -6.75 21.73 -13.01
C LYS A 160 -7.53 21.71 -11.70
N MET A 161 -7.00 21.03 -10.69
CA MET A 161 -7.54 21.08 -9.33
C MET A 161 -7.14 22.40 -8.67
N LYS A 162 -8.10 23.08 -8.03
CA LYS A 162 -7.86 24.30 -7.26
C LYS A 162 -8.03 24.01 -5.77
N LEU A 163 -7.15 24.57 -4.93
CA LEU A 163 -7.30 24.54 -3.49
C LEU A 163 -8.46 25.44 -3.07
N VAL A 164 -9.45 24.88 -2.35
CA VAL A 164 -10.60 25.63 -1.82
C VAL A 164 -10.49 25.66 -0.30
N GLY A 165 -10.36 26.87 0.28
CA GLY A 165 -10.31 27.08 1.74
C GLY A 165 -8.99 27.68 2.23
N GLN A 166 -8.82 28.99 2.06
CA GLN A 166 -7.88 29.80 2.84
C GLN A 166 -8.60 30.47 4.01
#